data_AF-A0A8J2P591-F1
#
_entry.id   AF-A0A8J2P591-F1
#
_cell.length_a   1.000
_cell.length_b   1.000
_cell.length_c   1.000
_cell.angle_alpha   90.00
_cell.angle_beta   90.00
_cell.angle_gamma   90.00
#
_symmetry.space_group_name_H-M   'P 1'
#
loop_
_entity.id
_entity.type
_entity.pdbx_description
1 polymer ?
#
loop_
_entity_poly.entity_id
_entity_poly.type
_entity_poly.pdbx_seq_one_letter_code
_entity_poly.pdbx_strand_id
1 'polypeptide(L)'
;MDSLFAETHRSLEEVGGYFIHLEKNLGHPDGVQIEETIAKKLDGLNGNFDRLEIYIMKEHPSKRQAPRLRLNQMKYDAQHLMASLRSFRQKRVVRERENTEREDLLNRRFTTNSATSISIDHSIQHNSSLNNANRGVDDILNQGYSMLGNLQDQRQMLKRTRKRMLDFVNTLGISNTVMQLIERRAYQDKFVLMVGMMFTLIIMFFIYMYFV
;
A
#
# COMPACT_ATOMS: atom_id res chain seq x y z
N MET A 1 11.55 -16.06 -5.38
CA MET A 1 11.36 -14.67 -4.95
C MET A 1 11.04 -13.79 -6.14
N ASP A 2 11.96 -13.70 -7.10
CA ASP A 2 11.76 -12.84 -8.29
C ASP A 2 10.58 -13.26 -9.15
N SER A 3 10.29 -14.57 -9.25
CA SER A 3 9.10 -15.08 -9.96
C SER A 3 7.79 -14.60 -9.32
N LEU A 4 7.69 -14.65 -7.99
CA LEU A 4 6.50 -14.19 -7.26
C LEU A 4 6.35 -12.68 -7.32
N PHE A 5 7.46 -11.92 -7.33
CA PHE A 5 7.42 -10.47 -7.57
C PHE A 5 6.93 -10.14 -8.98
N ALA A 6 7.43 -10.83 -10.00
CA ALA A 6 7.00 -10.64 -11.39
C ALA A 6 5.52 -11.00 -11.59
N GLU A 7 5.07 -12.10 -11.00
CA GLU A 7 3.67 -12.53 -11.04
C GLU A 7 2.75 -11.51 -10.34
N THR A 8 3.15 -11.03 -9.16
CA THR A 8 2.37 -10.04 -8.40
C THR A 8 2.33 -8.70 -9.13
N HIS A 9 3.43 -8.30 -9.80
CA HIS A 9 3.47 -7.08 -10.59
C HIS A 9 2.59 -7.18 -11.84
N ARG A 10 2.67 -8.30 -12.56
CA ARG A 10 1.80 -8.57 -13.71
C ARG A 10 0.32 -8.57 -13.32
N SER A 11 -0.03 -9.20 -12.19
CA SER A 11 -1.41 -9.19 -11.71
C SER A 11 -1.87 -7.79 -11.30
N LEU A 12 -0.97 -6.91 -10.84
CA LEU A 12 -1.27 -5.51 -10.54
C LEU A 12 -1.54 -4.70 -11.82
N GLU A 13 -0.75 -4.90 -12.87
CA GLU A 13 -0.97 -4.28 -14.19
C GLU A 13 -2.29 -4.75 -14.82
N GLU A 14 -2.59 -6.05 -14.74
CA GLU A 14 -3.85 -6.61 -15.23
C GLU A 14 -5.06 -5.99 -14.51
N VAL A 15 -4.97 -5.78 -13.19
CA VAL A 15 -5.99 -5.04 -12.42
C VAL A 15 -6.15 -3.62 -12.95
N GLY A 16 -5.06 -2.90 -13.23
CA GLY A 16 -5.10 -1.57 -13.85
C GLY A 16 -5.81 -1.57 -15.21
N GLY A 17 -5.57 -2.59 -16.04
CA GLY A 17 -6.28 -2.78 -17.31
C GLY A 17 -7.79 -2.98 -17.14
N TYR A 18 -8.20 -3.77 -16.14
CA TYR A 18 -9.63 -3.95 -15.82
C TYR A 18 -10.30 -2.65 -15.35
N PHE A 19 -9.58 -1.74 -14.69
CA PHE A 19 -10.12 -0.42 -14.33
C PHE A 19 -10.45 0.44 -15.56
N ILE A 20 -9.64 0.39 -16.61
CA ILE A 20 -9.93 1.10 -17.86
C ILE A 20 -11.21 0.53 -18.51
N HIS A 21 -11.40 -0.79 -18.43
CA HIS A 21 -12.60 -1.45 -18.93
C HIS A 21 -13.83 -1.12 -18.08
N LEU A 22 -13.66 -1.00 -16.77
CA LEU A 22 -14.71 -0.57 -15.84
C LEU A 22 -15.14 0.87 -16.13
N GLU A 23 -14.20 1.77 -16.39
CA GLU A 23 -14.49 3.17 -16.70
C GLU A 23 -15.25 3.30 -18.04
N LYS A 24 -14.91 2.49 -19.05
CA LYS A 24 -15.63 2.45 -20.33
C LYS A 24 -17.05 1.91 -20.23
N ASN A 25 -17.32 1.00 -19.28
CA ASN A 25 -18.62 0.34 -19.10
C ASN A 25 -19.41 0.93 -17.92
N LEU A 26 -19.19 2.20 -17.60
CA LEU A 26 -19.80 2.86 -16.46
C LEU A 26 -21.34 2.88 -16.57
N GLY A 27 -22.02 2.11 -15.72
CA GLY A 27 -23.49 2.02 -15.71
C GLY A 27 -24.09 0.88 -16.53
N HIS A 28 -23.28 0.02 -17.15
CA HIS A 28 -23.75 -1.25 -17.71
C HIS A 28 -23.80 -2.34 -16.62
N PRO A 29 -24.72 -3.32 -16.72
CA PRO A 29 -24.78 -4.45 -15.78
C PRO A 29 -23.48 -5.26 -15.75
N ASP A 30 -22.74 -5.30 -16.86
CA ASP A 30 -21.43 -5.94 -16.97
C ASP A 30 -20.35 -5.27 -16.09
N GLY A 31 -20.54 -4.00 -15.72
CA GLY A 31 -19.64 -3.28 -14.82
C GLY A 31 -19.58 -3.91 -13.42
N VAL A 32 -20.69 -4.48 -12.93
CA VAL A 32 -20.74 -5.14 -11.61
C VAL A 32 -19.88 -6.41 -11.59
N GLN A 33 -19.90 -7.18 -12.68
CA GLN A 33 -19.08 -8.39 -12.79
C GLN A 33 -17.58 -8.05 -12.87
N ILE A 34 -17.24 -6.95 -13.55
CA ILE A 34 -15.87 -6.44 -13.62
C ILE A 34 -15.40 -5.96 -12.25
N GLU A 35 -16.23 -5.22 -11.49
CA GLU A 35 -15.91 -4.79 -10.12
C GLU A 35 -15.67 -5.98 -9.17
N GLU A 36 -16.48 -7.04 -9.29
CA GLU A 36 -16.31 -8.25 -8.48
C GLU A 36 -15.03 -9.00 -8.84
N THR A 37 -14.71 -9.07 -10.14
CA THR A 37 -13.48 -9.67 -10.64
C THR A 37 -12.25 -8.90 -10.16
N ILE A 38 -12.27 -7.56 -10.24
CA ILE A 38 -11.21 -6.69 -9.72
C ILE A 38 -11.02 -6.92 -8.22
N ALA A 39 -12.11 -6.97 -7.44
CA ALA A 39 -12.04 -7.19 -5.99
C ALA A 39 -11.39 -8.54 -5.66
N LYS A 40 -11.85 -9.64 -6.28
CA LYS A 40 -11.28 -10.98 -6.08
C LYS A 40 -9.78 -11.02 -6.40
N LYS A 41 -9.36 -10.34 -7.47
CA LYS A 41 -7.96 -10.29 -7.89
C LYS A 41 -7.09 -9.47 -6.95
N LEU A 42 -7.63 -8.39 -6.39
CA LEU A 42 -6.97 -7.59 -5.35
C LEU A 42 -6.84 -8.33 -4.02
N ASP A 43 -7.83 -9.12 -3.63
CA ASP A 43 -7.77 -9.97 -2.44
C ASP A 43 -6.70 -11.07 -2.63
N GLY A 44 -6.61 -11.66 -3.82
CA GLY A 44 -5.53 -12.57 -4.20
C GLY A 44 -4.14 -11.92 -4.13
N LEU A 45 -4.01 -10.68 -4.58
CA LEU A 45 -2.77 -9.89 -4.49
C LEU A 45 -2.33 -9.66 -3.04
N ASN A 46 -3.26 -9.37 -2.13
CA ASN A 46 -2.95 -9.24 -0.70
C ASN A 46 -2.38 -10.54 -0.11
N GLY A 47 -2.95 -11.69 -0.46
CA GLY A 47 -2.39 -12.99 -0.06
C GLY A 47 -0.98 -13.23 -0.61
N ASN A 48 -0.70 -12.77 -1.84
CA ASN A 48 0.65 -12.83 -2.42
C ASN A 48 1.62 -11.87 -1.73
N PHE A 49 1.17 -10.68 -1.30
CA PHE A 49 1.99 -9.75 -0.52
C PHE A 49 2.39 -10.32 0.85
N ASP A 50 1.48 -11.02 1.53
CA ASP A 50 1.79 -11.67 2.81
C ASP A 50 2.83 -12.79 2.62
N ARG A 51 2.71 -13.57 1.53
CA ARG A 51 3.71 -14.58 1.16
C ARG A 51 5.06 -13.93 0.86
N LEU A 52 5.09 -12.86 0.07
CA LEU A 52 6.31 -12.10 -0.22
C LEU A 52 6.94 -11.54 1.06
N GLU A 53 6.14 -11.02 1.99
CA GLU A 53 6.63 -10.53 3.28
C GLU A 53 7.32 -11.63 4.10
N ILE A 54 6.73 -12.83 4.15
CA ILE A 54 7.34 -14.01 4.79
C ILE A 54 8.67 -14.36 4.13
N TYR A 55 8.73 -14.37 2.80
CA TYR A 55 9.98 -14.69 2.11
C TYR A 55 11.06 -13.61 2.30
N ILE A 56 10.71 -12.32 2.31
CA ILE A 56 11.64 -11.23 2.62
C ILE A 56 12.16 -11.37 4.06
N MET A 57 11.31 -11.77 5.00
CA MET A 57 11.70 -12.04 6.38
C MET A 57 12.66 -13.23 6.53
N LYS A 58 12.69 -14.15 5.57
CA LYS A 58 13.61 -15.30 5.55
C LYS A 58 15.00 -14.98 4.97
N GLU A 59 15.15 -13.87 4.24
CA GLU A 59 16.41 -13.52 3.54
C GLU A 59 17.46 -12.90 4.48
N HIS A 60 18.72 -12.72 4.09
CA HIS A 60 19.73 -12.09 4.97
C HIS A 60 19.44 -10.59 5.18
N PRO A 61 19.54 -10.03 6.41
CA PRO A 61 19.16 -8.63 6.72
C PRO A 61 19.76 -7.56 5.79
N SER A 62 20.97 -7.77 5.28
CA SER A 62 21.63 -6.86 4.32
C SER A 62 20.97 -6.81 2.93
N LYS A 63 20.30 -7.88 2.49
CA LYS A 63 19.61 -7.95 1.19
C LYS A 63 18.12 -7.62 1.28
N ARG A 64 17.55 -7.55 2.50
CA ARG A 64 16.11 -7.32 2.73
C ARG A 64 15.62 -5.93 2.34
N GLN A 65 16.48 -4.91 2.31
CA GLN A 65 16.03 -3.52 2.14
C GLN A 65 15.39 -3.27 0.76
N ALA A 66 16.03 -3.74 -0.32
CA ALA A 66 15.53 -3.50 -1.68
C ALA A 66 14.20 -4.25 -2.00
N PRO A 67 14.07 -5.56 -1.70
CA PRO A 67 12.80 -6.28 -1.85
C PRO A 67 11.67 -5.70 -0.99
N ARG A 68 12.00 -5.21 0.22
CA ARG A 68 11.02 -4.61 1.13
C ARG A 68 10.50 -3.27 0.61
N LEU A 69 11.37 -2.45 0.02
CA LEU A 69 10.95 -1.21 -0.63
C LEU A 69 10.01 -1.50 -1.80
N ARG A 70 10.38 -2.46 -2.67
CA ARG A 70 9.52 -2.89 -3.79
C ARG A 70 8.17 -3.41 -3.31
N LEU A 71 8.14 -4.26 -2.29
CA LEU A 71 6.88 -4.75 -1.71
C LEU A 71 6.02 -3.62 -1.16
N ASN A 72 6.61 -2.64 -0.47
CA ASN A 72 5.88 -1.49 0.05
C ASN A 72 5.28 -0.63 -1.06
N GLN A 73 6.01 -0.45 -2.17
CA GLN A 73 5.51 0.27 -3.34
C GLN A 73 4.30 -0.46 -3.95
N MET A 74 4.40 -1.78 -4.15
CA MET A 74 3.29 -2.58 -4.67
C MET A 74 2.08 -2.60 -3.73
N LYS A 75 2.29 -2.60 -2.41
CA LYS A 75 1.22 -2.46 -1.42
C LYS A 75 0.53 -1.09 -1.51
N TYR A 76 1.30 -0.02 -1.71
CA TYR A 76 0.75 1.33 -1.90
C TYR A 76 -0.12 1.40 -3.17
N ASP A 77 0.37 0.87 -4.28
CA ASP A 77 -0.36 0.84 -5.54
C ASP A 77 -1.66 0.03 -5.42
N ALA A 78 -1.62 -1.13 -4.76
CA ALA A 78 -2.82 -1.93 -4.48
C ALA A 78 -3.83 -1.19 -3.59
N GLN A 79 -3.37 -0.46 -2.57
CA GLN A 79 -4.25 0.37 -1.73
C GLN A 79 -4.91 1.49 -2.53
N HIS A 80 -4.18 2.13 -3.44
CA HIS A 80 -4.73 3.15 -4.32
C HIS A 80 -5.81 2.57 -5.26
N LEU A 81 -5.58 1.37 -5.80
CA LEU A 81 -6.56 0.66 -6.61
C LEU A 81 -7.81 0.27 -5.78
N MET A 82 -7.66 -0.18 -4.53
CA MET A 82 -8.80 -0.41 -3.62
C MET A 82 -9.63 0.85 -3.41
N ALA A 83 -8.98 1.98 -3.14
CA ALA A 83 -9.65 3.25 -2.93
C ALA A 83 -10.43 3.67 -4.19
N SER A 84 -9.82 3.50 -5.37
CA SER A 84 -10.45 3.76 -6.65
C SER A 84 -11.70 2.89 -6.86
N LEU A 85 -11.62 1.57 -6.62
CA LEU A 85 -12.77 0.66 -6.71
C LEU A 85 -13.92 1.11 -5.80
N ARG A 86 -13.60 1.52 -4.56
CA ARG A 86 -14.59 1.99 -3.59
C ARG A 86 -15.31 3.24 -4.08
N SER A 87 -14.58 4.19 -4.66
CA SER A 87 -15.18 5.39 -5.26
C SER A 87 -16.08 5.06 -6.45
N PHE A 88 -15.71 4.09 -7.29
CA PHE A 88 -16.57 3.61 -8.39
C PHE A 88 -17.87 2.99 -7.87
N ARG A 89 -17.78 2.08 -6.89
CA ARG A 89 -18.95 1.48 -6.22
C ARG A 89 -19.86 2.52 -5.60
N GLN A 90 -19.29 3.51 -4.91
CA GLN A 90 -20.06 4.58 -4.29
C GLN A 90 -20.81 5.40 -5.35
N LYS A 91 -20.15 5.80 -6.45
CA LYS A 91 -20.81 6.50 -7.57
C LYS A 91 -21.96 5.69 -8.17
N ARG A 92 -21.81 4.37 -8.27
CA ARG A 92 -22.88 3.47 -8.77
C ARG A 92 -24.08 3.46 -7.84
N VAL A 93 -23.85 3.23 -6.54
CA VAL A 93 -24.92 3.18 -5.52
C VAL A 93 -25.67 4.52 -5.44
N VAL A 94 -24.96 5.65 -5.53
CA VAL A 94 -25.58 6.98 -5.56
C VAL A 94 -26.49 7.13 -6.78
N ARG A 95 -26.02 6.76 -7.99
CA ARG A 95 -26.84 6.82 -9.21
C ARG A 95 -28.07 5.91 -9.15
N GLU A 96 -27.90 4.70 -8.61
CA GLU A 96 -29.01 3.75 -8.46
C GLU A 96 -30.07 4.32 -7.52
N ARG A 97 -29.64 4.89 -6.39
CA ARG A 97 -30.51 5.57 -5.44
C ARG A 97 -31.23 6.77 -6.06
N GLU A 98 -30.51 7.62 -6.80
CA GLU A 98 -31.09 8.75 -7.52
C GLU A 98 -32.16 8.30 -8.54
N ASN A 99 -31.93 7.19 -9.24
CA ASN A 99 -32.88 6.66 -10.21
C ASN A 99 -34.13 6.07 -9.52
N THR A 100 -33.97 5.34 -8.41
CA THR A 100 -35.11 4.85 -7.61
C THR A 100 -35.92 6.01 -7.04
N GLU A 101 -35.26 7.03 -6.47
CA GLU A 101 -35.93 8.23 -5.96
C GLU A 101 -36.67 8.96 -7.09
N ARG A 102 -36.11 9.02 -8.29
CA ARG A 102 -36.77 9.59 -9.48
C ARG A 102 -37.99 8.79 -9.92
N GLU A 103 -37.91 7.46 -9.91
CA GLU A 103 -39.04 6.57 -10.25
C GLU A 103 -40.17 6.68 -9.23
N ASP A 104 -39.86 6.81 -7.93
CA ASP A 104 -40.84 7.02 -6.87
C ASP A 104 -41.58 8.36 -7.04
N LEU A 105 -40.85 9.41 -7.44
CA LEU A 105 -41.44 10.71 -7.77
C LEU A 105 -42.34 10.65 -9.01
N LEU A 106 -41.96 9.89 -10.03
CA LEU A 106 -42.74 9.71 -11.27
C LEU A 106 -43.99 8.84 -11.05
N ASN A 107 -43.92 7.81 -10.20
CA ASN A 107 -45.04 6.96 -9.86
C ASN A 107 -46.04 7.61 -8.89
N ARG A 108 -45.71 8.78 -8.33
CA ARG A 108 -46.62 9.57 -7.49
C ARG A 108 -47.70 10.19 -8.38
N ARG A 109 -48.76 9.42 -8.65
CA ARG A 109 -49.93 9.83 -9.45
C ARG A 109 -50.55 11.10 -8.87
N PHE A 110 -50.35 12.23 -9.54
CA PHE A 110 -50.99 13.50 -9.22
C PHE A 110 -52.50 13.37 -9.40
N THR A 111 -53.25 13.25 -8.30
CA THR A 111 -54.71 13.31 -8.32
C THR A 111 -55.15 14.77 -8.32
N THR A 112 -55.70 15.21 -9.43
CA THR A 112 -56.27 16.56 -9.60
C THR A 112 -57.59 16.64 -8.82
N ASN A 113 -57.55 17.03 -7.54
CA ASN A 113 -58.65 17.65 -6.77
C ASN A 113 -58.27 17.84 -5.28
N SER A 114 -57.15 18.51 -5.00
CA SER A 114 -56.75 18.84 -3.62
C SER A 114 -56.45 20.33 -3.47
N ALA A 115 -57.45 21.17 -3.76
CA ALA A 115 -57.36 22.63 -3.73
C ALA A 115 -57.13 23.25 -2.32
N THR A 116 -56.91 22.43 -1.29
CA THR A 116 -56.63 22.88 0.10
C THR A 116 -55.25 22.44 0.61
N SER A 117 -54.40 21.80 -0.20
CA SER A 117 -53.15 21.18 0.27
C SER A 117 -51.87 22.04 0.12
N ILE A 118 -51.95 23.19 -0.55
CA ILE A 118 -50.76 23.96 -0.98
C ILE A 118 -50.03 24.63 0.20
N SER A 119 -50.67 24.84 1.36
CA SER A 119 -50.03 25.43 2.55
C SER A 119 -49.45 24.42 3.56
N ILE A 120 -49.86 23.15 3.52
CA ILE A 120 -49.28 22.05 4.32
C ILE A 120 -48.05 21.44 3.63
N ASP A 121 -48.01 21.45 2.30
CA ASP A 121 -46.93 20.82 1.53
C ASP A 121 -45.58 21.55 1.71
N HIS A 122 -45.58 22.89 1.83
CA HIS A 122 -44.35 23.66 2.08
C HIS A 122 -43.70 23.33 3.43
N SER A 123 -44.49 23.17 4.50
CA SER A 123 -43.94 22.87 5.84
C SER A 123 -43.47 21.42 5.96
N ILE A 124 -44.17 20.48 5.32
CA ILE A 124 -43.76 19.08 5.23
C ILE A 124 -42.52 18.91 4.34
N GLN A 125 -42.44 19.63 3.22
CA GLN A 125 -41.29 19.64 2.33
C GLN A 125 -40.07 20.32 2.96
N HIS A 126 -40.27 21.39 3.74
CA HIS A 126 -39.19 21.98 4.53
C HIS A 126 -38.71 21.03 5.63
N ASN A 127 -39.63 20.34 6.30
CA ASN A 127 -39.27 19.34 7.31
C ASN A 127 -38.53 18.13 6.69
N SER A 128 -38.96 17.64 5.53
CA SER A 128 -38.25 16.56 4.83
C SER A 128 -36.87 17.02 4.34
N SER A 129 -36.75 18.25 3.85
CA SER A 129 -35.48 18.86 3.46
C SER A 129 -34.54 19.05 4.65
N LEU A 130 -35.05 19.47 5.81
CA LEU A 130 -34.29 19.53 7.06
C LEU A 130 -33.86 18.13 7.52
N ASN A 131 -34.72 17.13 7.43
CA ASN A 131 -34.40 15.77 7.85
C ASN A 131 -33.37 15.12 6.91
N ASN A 132 -33.45 15.40 5.61
CA ASN A 132 -32.45 14.99 4.62
C ASN A 132 -31.12 15.73 4.81
N ALA A 133 -31.15 17.03 5.11
CA ALA A 133 -29.97 17.80 5.45
C ALA A 133 -29.31 17.26 6.72
N ASN A 134 -30.10 16.92 7.74
CA ASN A 134 -29.60 16.35 8.99
C ASN A 134 -28.94 14.99 8.75
N ARG A 135 -29.56 14.12 7.94
CA ARG A 135 -28.95 12.84 7.50
C ARG A 135 -27.66 13.05 6.69
N GLY A 136 -27.63 14.05 5.81
CA GLY A 136 -26.43 14.39 5.04
C GLY A 136 -25.30 14.90 5.95
N VAL A 137 -25.63 15.69 6.96
CA VAL A 137 -24.68 16.14 7.99
C VAL A 137 -24.20 14.96 8.83
N ASP A 138 -25.07 14.02 9.21
CA ASP A 138 -24.70 12.81 9.94
C ASP A 138 -23.77 11.90 9.12
N ASP A 139 -24.01 11.74 7.82
CA ASP A 139 -23.11 10.99 6.92
C ASP A 139 -21.75 11.68 6.79
N ILE A 140 -21.72 13.01 6.69
CA ILE A 140 -20.47 13.79 6.66
C ILE A 140 -19.74 13.68 7.99
N LEU A 141 -20.43 13.72 9.13
CA LEU A 141 -19.86 13.53 10.45
C LEU A 141 -19.28 12.12 10.60
N ASN A 142 -20.02 11.09 10.21
CA ASN A 142 -19.56 9.70 10.22
C ASN A 142 -18.33 9.48 9.32
N GLN A 143 -18.34 10.12 8.14
CA GLN A 143 -17.19 10.13 7.25
C GLN A 143 -16.01 10.91 7.84
N GLY A 144 -16.26 12.02 8.52
CA GLY A 144 -15.29 12.81 9.26
C GLY A 144 -14.65 12.03 10.41
N TYR A 145 -15.44 11.30 11.20
CA TYR A 145 -14.96 10.41 12.26
C TYR A 145 -14.08 9.29 11.69
N SER A 146 -14.47 8.70 10.57
CA SER A 146 -13.68 7.67 9.89
C SER A 146 -12.36 8.23 9.35
N MET A 147 -12.35 9.46 8.81
CA MET A 147 -11.14 10.14 8.37
C MET A 147 -10.23 10.51 9.54
N LEU A 148 -10.77 11.02 10.65
CA LEU A 148 -10.04 11.29 11.89
C LEU A 148 -9.42 10.02 12.48
N GLY A 149 -10.15 8.90 12.47
CA GLY A 149 -9.65 7.58 12.85
C GLY A 149 -8.48 7.14 11.96
N ASN A 150 -8.64 7.24 10.64
CA ASN A 150 -7.57 6.93 9.68
C ASN A 150 -6.32 7.83 9.87
N LEU A 151 -6.50 9.13 10.15
CA LEU A 151 -5.38 10.05 10.44
C LEU A 151 -4.71 9.72 11.78
N GLN A 152 -5.47 9.30 12.78
CA GLN A 152 -4.96 8.84 14.07
C GLN A 152 -4.15 7.54 13.91
N ASP A 153 -4.64 6.59 13.11
CA ASP A 153 -3.98 5.34 12.79
C ASP A 153 -2.72 5.57 11.95
N GLN A 154 -2.77 6.48 10.97
CA GLN A 154 -1.59 6.94 10.22
C GLN A 154 -0.55 7.57 11.15
N ARG A 155 -0.96 8.40 12.11
CA ARG A 155 -0.05 8.98 13.12
C ARG A 155 0.57 7.91 14.01
N GLN A 156 -0.20 6.89 14.44
CA GLN A 156 0.35 5.76 15.18
C GLN A 156 1.33 4.95 14.35
N MET A 157 1.03 4.70 13.07
CA MET A 157 1.92 4.01 12.15
C MET A 157 3.23 4.80 11.94
N LEU A 158 3.16 6.11 11.68
CA LEU A 158 4.33 6.97 11.54
C LEU A 158 5.17 7.01 12.82
N LYS A 159 4.54 7.02 14.01
CA LYS A 159 5.25 6.89 15.28
C LYS A 159 5.96 5.54 15.41
N ARG A 160 5.31 4.43 15.04
CA ARG A 160 5.90 3.08 15.05
C ARG A 160 7.04 2.96 14.05
N THR A 161 6.90 3.53 12.87
CA THR A 161 7.94 3.59 11.83
C THR A 161 9.13 4.45 12.28
N ARG A 162 8.89 5.62 12.87
CA ARG A 162 9.94 6.46 13.45
C ARG A 162 10.67 5.76 14.58
N LYS A 163 9.94 5.05 15.47
CA LYS A 163 10.53 4.25 16.54
C LYS A 163 11.44 3.16 15.96
N ARG A 164 10.94 2.38 15.01
CA ARG A 164 11.74 1.38 14.30
C ARG A 164 12.93 2.00 13.57
N MET A 165 12.78 3.17 12.96
CA MET A 165 13.87 3.89 12.29
C MET A 165 14.92 4.37 13.29
N LEU A 166 14.53 4.87 14.46
CA LEU A 166 15.46 5.21 15.54
C LEU A 166 16.16 3.96 16.08
N ASP A 167 15.45 2.84 16.26
CA ASP A 167 16.04 1.56 16.63
C ASP A 167 17.00 1.06 15.53
N PHE A 168 16.69 1.30 14.25
CA PHE A 168 17.58 1.05 13.12
C PHE A 168 18.79 1.98 13.09
N VAL A 169 18.64 3.27 13.38
CA VAL A 169 19.78 4.20 13.47
C VAL A 169 20.67 3.85 14.66
N ASN A 170 20.07 3.45 15.78
CA ASN A 170 20.79 2.98 16.96
C ASN A 170 21.50 1.63 16.73
N THR A 171 20.98 0.80 15.82
CA THR A 171 21.61 -0.49 15.43
C THR A 171 22.50 -0.40 14.17
N LEU A 172 22.35 0.63 13.33
CA LEU A 172 23.17 0.92 12.15
C LEU A 172 24.32 1.91 12.45
N GLY A 173 24.38 2.49 13.66
CA GLY A 173 25.60 3.08 14.21
C GLY A 173 26.80 2.11 14.27
N ILE A 174 26.57 0.83 13.95
CA ILE A 174 27.56 -0.25 13.77
C ILE A 174 28.16 -0.26 12.35
N SER A 175 27.73 0.60 11.41
CA SER A 175 28.32 0.64 10.05
C SER A 175 29.83 0.96 10.06
N ASN A 176 30.33 1.73 11.02
CA ASN A 176 31.78 1.98 11.15
C ASN A 176 32.53 0.75 11.69
N THR A 177 31.94 -0.04 12.58
CA THR A 177 32.64 -1.21 13.14
C THR A 177 32.67 -2.38 12.15
N VAL A 178 31.65 -2.55 11.30
CA VAL A 178 31.70 -3.55 10.21
C VAL A 178 32.65 -3.12 9.09
N MET A 179 32.69 -1.83 8.74
CA MET A 179 33.68 -1.31 7.78
C MET A 179 35.13 -1.55 8.27
N GLN A 180 35.39 -1.28 9.56
CA GLN A 180 36.70 -1.52 10.18
C GLN A 180 37.06 -3.02 10.30
N LEU A 181 36.08 -3.89 10.53
CA LEU A 181 36.32 -5.34 10.57
C LEU A 181 36.72 -5.90 9.20
N ILE A 182 36.24 -5.30 8.10
CA ILE A 182 36.60 -5.69 6.73
C ILE A 182 38.00 -5.16 6.37
N GLU A 183 38.32 -3.91 6.68
CA GLU A 183 39.67 -3.34 6.46
C GLU A 183 40.77 -4.06 7.25
N ARG A 184 40.48 -4.50 8.49
CA ARG A 184 41.46 -5.20 9.34
C ARG A 184 41.91 -6.52 8.73
N ARG A 185 41.02 -7.25 8.04
CA ARG A 185 41.36 -8.55 7.42
C ARG A 185 42.31 -8.36 6.23
N ALA A 186 42.12 -7.31 5.43
CA ALA A 186 43.00 -7.00 4.30
C ALA A 186 44.39 -6.52 4.77
N TYR A 187 44.44 -5.73 5.85
CA TYR A 187 45.71 -5.30 6.44
C TYR A 187 46.49 -6.45 7.08
N GLN A 188 45.81 -7.38 7.75
CA GLN A 188 46.44 -8.58 8.31
C GLN A 188 47.03 -9.48 7.22
N ASP A 189 46.30 -9.70 6.13
CA ASP A 189 46.78 -10.50 5.00
C ASP A 189 48.05 -9.89 4.36
N LYS A 190 48.05 -8.57 4.16
CA LYS A 190 49.22 -7.84 3.64
C LYS A 190 50.43 -7.92 4.59
N PHE A 191 50.20 -7.86 5.90
CA PHE A 191 51.26 -7.99 6.91
C PHE A 191 51.85 -9.40 6.93
N VAL A 192 51.01 -10.44 6.90
CA VAL A 192 51.44 -11.85 6.86
C VAL A 192 52.27 -12.12 5.60
N LEU A 193 51.86 -11.59 4.45
CA LEU A 193 52.60 -11.71 3.20
C LEU A 193 53.98 -11.05 3.29
N MET A 194 54.06 -9.82 3.82
CA MET A 194 55.34 -9.10 3.94
C MET A 194 56.32 -9.80 4.89
N VAL A 195 55.83 -10.32 6.03
CA VAL A 195 56.64 -11.09 6.99
C VAL A 195 57.16 -12.39 6.35
N GLY A 196 56.30 -13.10 5.60
CA GLY A 196 56.70 -14.30 4.88
C GLY A 196 57.82 -14.05 3.86
N MET A 197 57.73 -12.95 3.10
CA MET A 197 58.76 -12.57 2.12
C MET A 197 60.10 -12.22 2.78
N MET A 198 60.10 -11.50 3.90
CA MET A 198 61.33 -11.18 4.62
C MET A 198 61.98 -12.42 5.24
N PHE A 199 61.18 -13.32 5.79
CA PHE A 199 61.67 -14.55 6.40
C PHE A 199 62.37 -15.46 5.39
N THR A 200 61.81 -15.61 4.19
CA THR A 200 62.44 -16.41 3.13
C THR A 200 63.75 -15.80 2.64
N LEU A 201 63.83 -14.47 2.52
CA LEU A 201 65.07 -13.77 2.16
C LEU A 201 66.17 -13.94 3.21
N ILE A 202 65.82 -13.84 4.50
CA ILE A 202 66.77 -14.03 5.60
C ILE A 202 67.34 -15.45 5.59
N ILE A 203 66.49 -16.47 5.42
CA ILE A 203 66.94 -17.87 5.33
C ILE A 203 67.88 -18.05 4.13
N MET A 204 67.51 -17.51 2.97
CA MET A 204 68.34 -17.60 1.77
C MET A 204 69.71 -16.93 1.97
N PHE A 205 69.76 -15.80 2.66
CA PHE A 205 70.99 -15.09 3.00
C PHE A 205 71.89 -15.89 3.96
N PHE A 206 71.33 -16.48 5.02
CA PHE A 206 72.09 -17.31 5.95
C PHE A 206 72.67 -18.56 5.29
N ILE A 207 71.90 -19.20 4.39
CA ILE A 207 72.40 -20.34 3.60
C ILE A 207 73.56 -19.88 2.71
N TYR A 208 73.43 -18.75 2.03
CA TYR A 208 74.50 -18.21 1.19
C TYR A 208 75.78 -17.92 1.99
N MET A 209 75.68 -17.26 3.15
CA MET A 209 76.83 -16.93 4.00
C MET A 209 77.46 -18.16 4.67
N TYR A 210 76.71 -19.24 4.89
CA TYR A 210 77.26 -20.47 5.43
C TYR A 210 77.99 -21.31 4.36
N PHE A 211 77.58 -21.20 3.09
CA PHE A 211 78.11 -22.04 2.00
C PHE A 211 79.21 -21.36 1.16
N VAL A 212 79.34 -20.02 1.24
CA VAL A 212 80.38 -19.19 0.60
C VAL A 212 81.33 -18.66 1.67
#